data_AF-A0A0K1PLV0-F1
#
_entry.id   AF-A0A0K1PLV0-F1
#
_cell.length_a   1.000
_cell.length_b   1.000
_cell.length_c   1.000
_cell.angle_alpha   90.00
_cell.angle_beta   90.00
_cell.angle_gamma   90.00
#
_symmetry.space_group_name_H-M   'P 1'
#
loop_
_entity.id
_entity.type
_entity.pdbx_description
1 polymer ?
#
loop_
_entity_poly.entity_id
_entity_poly.type
_entity_poly.pdbx_seq_one_letter_code
_entity_poly.pdbx_strand_id
1 'polypeptide(L)'
;MAERLLVVEEAFVARGRGVLLMPRFTTSAGQSGALRVQLRRPDGSSLETSATVEVSHMRGALDPWAMYRLTELTPEDVPAGTELWSLGGDSATQLR
;
A
#
# COMPACT_ATOMS: atom_id res chain seq x y z
N MET A 1 -8.32 11.23 9.95
CA MET A 1 -8.91 11.71 8.67
C MET A 1 -8.43 10.77 7.59
N ALA A 2 -9.29 10.36 6.65
CA ALA A 2 -8.88 9.44 5.59
C ALA A 2 -8.03 10.19 4.56
N GLU A 3 -6.86 9.65 4.21
CA GLU A 3 -5.92 10.24 3.26
C GLU A 3 -5.75 9.32 2.06
N ARG A 4 -5.81 9.86 0.83
CA ARG A 4 -5.55 9.07 -0.37
C ARG A 4 -4.04 8.83 -0.49
N LEU A 5 -3.65 7.57 -0.48
CA LEU A 5 -2.25 7.14 -0.53
C LEU A 5 -1.76 7.06 -1.98
N LEU A 6 -2.51 6.40 -2.86
CA LEU A 6 -2.21 6.31 -4.29
C LEU A 6 -3.45 5.97 -5.14
N VAL A 7 -3.29 6.06 -6.45
CA VAL A 7 -4.18 5.45 -7.45
C VAL A 7 -3.40 4.32 -8.11
N VAL A 8 -3.98 3.12 -8.15
CA VAL A 8 -3.33 1.92 -8.66
C VAL A 8 -3.18 2.04 -10.18
N GLU A 9 -1.94 2.05 -10.66
CA GLU A 9 -1.63 1.95 -12.09
C GLU A 9 -1.61 0.49 -12.54
N GLU A 10 -1.02 -0.37 -11.71
CA GLU A 10 -0.90 -1.80 -11.97
C GLU A 10 -0.76 -2.57 -10.66
N ALA A 11 -1.17 -3.84 -10.66
CA ALA A 11 -1.17 -4.72 -9.51
C ALA A 11 -0.48 -6.06 -9.87
N PHE A 12 0.50 -6.49 -9.06
CA PHE A 12 1.35 -7.65 -9.37
C PHE A 12 1.34 -8.66 -8.24
N VAL A 13 1.47 -9.95 -8.58
CA VAL A 13 1.66 -10.99 -7.57
C VAL A 13 2.99 -10.76 -6.85
N ALA A 14 2.94 -10.56 -5.53
CA ALA A 14 4.13 -10.52 -4.70
C ALA A 14 4.77 -11.92 -4.65
N ARG A 15 6.06 -12.03 -4.33
CA ARG A 15 6.59 -13.37 -3.95
C ARG A 15 5.87 -13.85 -2.68
N GLY A 16 5.06 -14.89 -2.81
CA GLY A 16 4.18 -15.41 -1.75
C GLY A 16 2.74 -14.90 -1.86
N ARG A 17 1.98 -14.91 -0.75
CA ARG A 17 0.59 -14.43 -0.72
C ARG A 17 0.53 -12.91 -0.82
N GLY A 18 -0.41 -12.39 -1.61
CA GLY A 18 -0.72 -10.97 -1.71
C GLY A 18 -0.28 -10.31 -3.01
N VAL A 19 -0.67 -9.04 -3.13
CA VAL A 19 -0.49 -8.22 -4.32
C VAL A 19 0.29 -6.94 -3.99
N LEU A 20 1.23 -6.57 -4.86
CA LEU A 20 1.96 -5.31 -4.82
C LEU A 20 1.30 -4.29 -5.74
N LEU A 21 1.19 -3.05 -5.27
CA LEU A 21 0.56 -1.96 -6.00
C LEU A 21 1.61 -1.01 -6.58
N MET A 22 1.41 -0.64 -7.84
CA MET A 22 2.08 0.49 -8.47
C MET A 22 1.19 1.74 -8.48
N PRO A 23 1.78 2.95 -8.45
CA PRO A 23 3.21 3.26 -8.59
C PRO A 23 4.03 3.04 -7.31
N ARG A 24 5.35 2.91 -7.48
CA ARG A 24 6.31 3.00 -6.36
C ARG A 24 6.42 4.44 -5.87
N PHE A 25 6.71 4.61 -4.59
CA PHE A 25 6.94 5.93 -3.99
C PHE A 25 8.22 5.92 -3.15
N THR A 26 8.79 7.10 -2.89
CA THR A 26 9.91 7.27 -1.97
C THR A 26 9.39 7.43 -0.55
N THR A 27 10.00 6.75 0.42
CA THR A 27 9.69 6.94 1.84
C THR A 27 10.96 7.13 2.64
N SER A 28 11.00 8.16 3.47
CA SER A 28 12.10 8.45 4.39
C SER A 28 12.01 7.68 5.71
N ALA A 29 10.86 7.09 6.01
CA ALA A 29 10.62 6.32 7.21
C ALA A 29 10.28 4.85 6.87
N GLY A 30 10.86 3.92 7.61
CA GLY A 30 10.40 2.55 7.67
C GLY A 30 9.03 2.53 8.36
N GLN A 31 7.96 2.72 7.60
CA GLN A 31 6.60 2.47 8.09
C GLN A 31 6.49 0.97 8.35
N SER A 32 6.79 0.57 9.57
CA SER A 32 6.70 -0.82 10.02
C SER A 32 5.30 -1.05 10.56
N GLY A 33 4.52 -1.92 9.91
CA GLY A 33 3.22 -2.35 10.41
C GLY A 33 2.16 -2.47 9.33
N ALA A 34 1.04 -3.11 9.69
CA ALA A 34 -0.15 -3.14 8.86
C ALA A 34 -0.97 -1.86 9.06
N LEU A 35 -1.31 -1.20 7.96
CA LEU A 35 -2.18 -0.04 7.88
C LEU A 35 -3.57 -0.49 7.43
N ARG A 36 -4.61 -0.05 8.13
CA ARG A 36 -5.99 -0.20 7.65
C ARG A 36 -6.25 0.75 6.49
N VAL A 37 -6.70 0.19 5.38
CA VAL A 37 -6.93 0.90 4.13
C VAL A 37 -8.31 0.58 3.57
N GLN A 38 -8.83 1.49 2.77
CA GLN A 38 -10.00 1.29 1.92
C GLN A 38 -9.58 1.37 0.47
N LEU A 39 -9.93 0.34 -0.29
CA LEU A 39 -9.86 0.32 -1.75
C LEU A 39 -11.18 0.85 -2.30
N ARG A 40 -11.12 1.82 -3.21
CA ARG A 40 -12.27 2.31 -3.97
C ARG A 40 -12.05 1.98 -5.42
N ARG A 41 -12.81 1.02 -5.94
CA ARG A 41 -12.64 0.50 -7.30
C ARG A 41 -13.32 1.42 -8.33
N PRO A 42 -12.90 1.38 -9.61
CA PRO A 42 -13.52 2.17 -10.67
C PRO A 42 -15.00 1.84 -10.92
N ASP A 43 -15.45 0.64 -10.56
CA ASP A 43 -16.85 0.23 -10.65
C ASP A 43 -17.74 0.86 -9.56
N GLY A 44 -17.17 1.68 -8.67
CA GLY A 44 -17.85 2.32 -7.55
C GLY A 44 -17.93 1.47 -6.29
N SER A 45 -17.49 0.20 -6.33
CA SER A 45 -17.42 -0.65 -5.14
C SER A 45 -16.25 -0.27 -4.24
N SER A 46 -16.37 -0.62 -2.95
CA SER A 46 -15.30 -0.39 -1.98
C SER A 46 -15.05 -1.61 -1.10
N LEU A 47 -13.80 -1.82 -0.71
CA LEU A 47 -13.38 -2.90 0.17
C LEU A 47 -12.39 -2.37 1.21
N GLU A 48 -12.59 -2.71 2.48
CA GLU A 48 -11.61 -2.45 3.53
C GLU A 48 -10.67 -3.64 3.69
N THR A 49 -9.37 -3.37 3.87
CA THR A 49 -8.35 -4.40 4.05
C THR A 49 -7.14 -3.84 4.80
N SER A 50 -6.12 -4.68 4.99
CA SER A 50 -4.84 -4.31 5.58
C SER A 50 -3.77 -4.24 4.49
N ALA A 51 -2.98 -3.17 4.51
CA ALA A 51 -1.81 -2.99 3.66
C ALA A 51 -0.54 -2.95 4.51
N THR A 52 0.57 -3.49 3.99
CA THR A 52 1.90 -3.24 4.53
C THR A 52 2.73 -2.44 3.53
N VAL A 53 3.75 -1.73 4.01
CA VAL A 53 4.71 -1.04 3.14
C VAL A 53 5.91 -1.96 2.92
N GLU A 54 6.13 -2.38 1.68
CA GLU A 54 7.29 -3.18 1.29
C GLU A 54 8.39 -2.25 0.77
N VAL A 55 9.41 -2.01 1.59
CA VAL A 55 10.54 -1.12 1.27
C VAL A 55 11.66 -1.92 0.62
N SER A 56 12.03 -1.55 -0.60
CA SER A 56 13.18 -2.10 -1.30
C SER A 56 14.37 -1.16 -1.20
N HIS A 57 15.41 -1.60 -0.49
CA HIS A 57 16.66 -0.88 -0.37
C HIS A 57 17.53 -1.18 -1.60
N MET A 58 17.87 -0.14 -2.36
CA MET A 58 18.93 -0.25 -3.37
C MET A 58 20.29 -0.07 -2.68
N ARG A 59 21.27 -0.91 -3.02
CA ARG A 59 22.66 -0.70 -2.55
C ARG A 59 23.20 0.60 -3.18
N GLY A 60 23.51 1.61 -2.37
CA GLY A 60 24.04 2.89 -2.83
C GLY A 60 23.44 4.09 -2.08
N ALA A 61 23.68 5.30 -2.60
CA ALA A 61 23.19 6.57 -2.02
C ALA A 61 21.81 6.99 -2.56
N LEU A 62 21.06 6.09 -3.20
CA LEU A 62 19.71 6.39 -3.69
C LEU A 62 18.70 6.21 -2.56
N ASP A 63 17.69 7.08 -2.54
CA ASP A 63 16.57 6.94 -1.62
C ASP A 63 15.87 5.59 -1.83
N PRO A 64 15.48 4.90 -0.75
CA PRO A 64 14.72 3.66 -0.87
C PRO A 64 13.36 3.95 -1.50
N TRP A 65 12.90 3.01 -2.32
CA TRP A 65 11.54 3.04 -2.84
C TRP A 65 10.69 1.98 -2.13
N ALA A 66 9.40 2.24 -2.10
CA ALA A 66 8.43 1.40 -1.45
C ALA A 66 7.21 1.17 -2.35
N MET A 67 6.50 0.08 -2.06
CA MET A 67 5.20 -0.26 -2.62
C MET A 67 4.26 -0.68 -1.50
N TYR A 68 2.96 -0.51 -1.70
CA TYR A 68 1.97 -1.10 -0.81
C TYR A 68 1.73 -2.56 -1.20
N ARG A 69 1.68 -3.44 -0.19
CA ARG A 69 1.33 -4.85 -0.33
C ARG A 69 0.02 -5.13 0.38
N LEU A 70 -0.91 -5.80 -0.30
CA LEU A 70 -2.17 -6.28 0.28
C LEU A 70 -2.06 -7.80 0.41
N THR A 71 -1.99 -8.32 1.64
CA THR A 71 -1.69 -9.74 1.87
C THR A 71 -2.84 -10.69 1.57
N GLU A 72 -4.08 -10.21 1.60
CA GLU A 72 -5.28 -11.04 1.47
C GLU A 72 -5.91 -11.00 0.07
N LEU A 73 -5.30 -10.28 -0.87
CA LEU A 73 -5.87 -10.00 -2.19
C LEU A 73 -4.99 -10.48 -3.33
N THR A 74 -5.62 -10.68 -4.48
CA THR A 74 -4.99 -11.01 -5.76
C THR A 74 -5.01 -9.78 -6.69
N PRO A 75 -4.21 -9.77 -7.78
CA PRO A 75 -4.26 -8.71 -8.78
C PRO A 75 -5.66 -8.47 -9.37
N GLU A 76 -6.46 -9.52 -9.54
CA GLU A 76 -7.82 -9.42 -10.10
C GLU A 76 -8.77 -8.65 -9.18
N ASP A 77 -8.51 -8.66 -7.86
CA ASP A 77 -9.31 -7.92 -6.89
C ASP A 77 -9.05 -6.41 -6.91
N VAL A 78 -7.96 -5.98 -7.58
CA VAL A 78 -7.43 -4.61 -7.57
C VAL A 78 -7.14 -4.13 -9.00
N PRO A 79 -8.17 -3.83 -9.80
CA PRO A 79 -7.99 -3.32 -11.15
C PRO A 79 -7.30 -1.96 -11.16
N ALA A 80 -6.66 -1.63 -12.29
CA ALA A 80 -6.10 -0.30 -12.52
C ALA A 80 -7.17 0.79 -12.35
N GLY A 81 -6.77 1.92 -11.78
CA GLY A 81 -7.65 3.02 -11.37
C GLY A 81 -8.25 2.86 -9.97
N THR A 82 -8.01 1.74 -9.27
CA THR A 82 -8.42 1.60 -7.87
C THR A 82 -7.70 2.63 -7.00
N GLU A 83 -8.43 3.38 -6.19
CA GLU A 83 -7.83 4.30 -5.22
C GLU A 83 -7.56 3.60 -3.89
N LEU A 84 -6.37 3.82 -3.33
CA LEU A 84 -5.99 3.35 -2.00
C LEU A 84 -6.09 4.52 -1.00
N TRP A 85 -6.89 4.35 0.04
CA TRP A 85 -7.09 5.36 1.09
C TRP A 85 -6.69 4.81 2.45
N SER A 86 -5.93 5.57 3.23
CA SER A 86 -5.71 5.27 4.65
C SER A 86 -7.00 5.56 5.42
N LEU A 87 -7.38 4.67 6.33
CA LEU A 87 -8.55 4.88 7.19
C LEU A 87 -8.19 5.52 8.54
N GLY A 88 -6.90 5.79 8.76
CA GLY A 88 -6.37 6.12 10.08
C GLY A 88 -6.27 4.87 10.95
N GLY A 89 -5.05 4.44 11.23
CA GLY A 89 -4.76 3.76 12.48
C GLY A 89 -4.47 4.82 13.52
N ASP A 90 -4.93 4.63 14.76
CA ASP A 90 -4.61 5.52 15.87
C ASP A 90 -3.11 5.81 15.84
N SER A 91 -2.75 7.06 15.55
CA SER A 91 -1.36 7.52 15.59
C SER A 91 -0.98 7.70 17.06
N ALA A 92 -1.03 6.60 17.81
CA ALA A 92 -0.63 6.52 19.20
C ALA A 92 0.66 5.70 19.26
N THR A 93 1.77 6.44 19.15
CA THR A 93 3.02 6.14 19.86
C THR A 93 3.78 4.88 19.44
N GLN A 94 4.69 5.05 18.48
CA GLN A 94 6.01 4.42 18.54
C GLN A 94 7.07 5.51 18.65
N LEU A 95 7.09 6.15 19.82
CA LEU A 95 8.21 6.96 20.32
C LEU A 95 8.43 6.57 21.78
N ARG A 96 9.26 5.55 22.01
CA ARG A 96 10.39 5.50 22.95
C ARG A 96 10.84 4.05 23.17
#